data_AF-A0A3D0C926-F1
#
_entry.id   AF-A0A3D0C926-F1
#
_cell.length_a   1.000
_cell.length_b   1.000
_cell.length_c   1.000
_cell.angle_alpha   90.00
_cell.angle_beta   90.00
_cell.angle_gamma   90.00
#
_symmetry.space_group_name_H-M   'P 1'
#
loop_
_entity.id
_entity.type
_entity.pdbx_description
1 polymer ?
#
loop_
_entity_poly.entity_id
_entity_poly.type
_entity_poly.pdbx_seq_one_letter_code
_entity_poly.pdbx_strand_id
1 'polypeptide(L)' 'MSDTWGKKIRKLRNEKKETLQSLGEKAGMSKHYLSCLERDIHMPKINTVERVINALEHDLKIEKRKS' A
#
# COMPACT_ATOMS: atom_id res chain seq x y z
N MET A 1 -14.22 -14.05 -12.09
CA MET A 1 -13.03 -13.18 -11.97
C MET A 1 -12.75 -12.97 -10.50
N SER A 2 -11.65 -13.49 -9.97
CA SER A 2 -11.34 -13.36 -8.54
C SER A 2 -10.75 -11.97 -8.27
N ASP A 3 -11.45 -11.15 -7.46
CA ASP A 3 -10.94 -9.88 -6.94
C ASP A 3 -9.89 -10.16 -5.88
N THR A 4 -8.65 -10.33 -6.34
CA THR A 4 -7.48 -10.48 -5.47
C THR A 4 -7.21 -9.18 -4.70
N TRP A 5 -6.54 -9.32 -3.56
CA TRP A 5 -6.20 -8.19 -2.70
C TRP A 5 -5.30 -7.16 -3.41
N GLY A 6 -4.37 -7.60 -4.25
CA GLY A 6 -3.52 -6.69 -5.05
C GLY A 6 -4.33 -5.79 -5.99
N LYS A 7 -5.38 -6.35 -6.63
CA LYS A 7 -6.29 -5.57 -7.47
C LYS A 7 -7.13 -4.57 -6.68
N LYS A 8 -7.58 -4.93 -5.48
CA LYS A 8 -8.31 -4.03 -4.59
C LYS A 8 -7.45 -2.84 -4.15
N ILE A 9 -6.20 -3.11 -3.76
CA ILE A 9 -5.21 -2.06 -3.40
C ILE A 9 -4.99 -1.12 -4.59
N ARG A 10 -4.79 -1.67 -5.79
CA ARG A 10 -4.61 -0.86 -7.02
C ARG A 10 -5.83 0.03 -7.31
N LYS A 11 -7.04 -0.51 -7.14
CA LYS A 11 -8.28 0.24 -7.34
C LYS A 11 -8.37 1.41 -6.35
N LEU A 12 -8.21 1.15 -5.06
CA LEU A 12 -8.20 2.17 -4.01
C LEU A 12 -7.15 3.26 -4.26
N ARG A 13 -5.91 2.87 -4.61
CA ARG A 13 -4.84 3.82 -4.93
C ARG A 13 -5.23 4.73 -6.10
N ASN A 14 -5.80 4.17 -7.16
CA ASN A 14 -6.23 4.93 -8.32
C ASN A 14 -7.43 5.85 -8.02
N GLU A 15 -8.39 5.41 -7.21
CA GLU A 15 -9.51 6.23 -6.74
C GLU A 15 -9.02 7.44 -5.95
N LYS A 16 -7.96 7.28 -5.15
CA LYS A 16 -7.28 8.37 -4.43
C LYS A 16 -6.30 9.19 -5.28
N LYS A 17 -6.14 8.86 -6.58
CA LYS A 17 -5.17 9.48 -7.50
C LYS A 17 -3.73 9.45 -6.98
N GLU A 18 -3.39 8.45 -6.16
CA GLU A 18 -2.04 8.31 -5.62
C GLU A 18 -1.13 7.57 -6.59
N THR A 19 0.14 8.00 -6.64
CA THR A 19 1.17 7.27 -7.36
C THR A 19 1.74 6.16 -6.48
N LEU A 20 2.29 5.11 -7.09
CA LEU A 20 3.03 4.07 -6.36
C LEU A 20 4.22 4.65 -5.56
N GLN A 21 4.77 5.78 -6.00
CA GLN A 21 5.88 6.44 -5.33
C GLN A 21 5.40 7.11 -4.03
N SER A 22 4.33 7.91 -4.10
CA SER A 22 3.74 8.56 -2.93
C SER A 22 3.23 7.53 -1.91
N LEU A 23 2.56 6.47 -2.37
CA LEU A 23 2.15 5.37 -1.49
C LEU A 23 3.36 4.66 -0.86
N GLY A 24 4.45 4.48 -1.62
CA GLY A 24 5.70 3.92 -1.13
C GLY A 24 6.31 4.75 -0.01
N GLU A 25 6.34 6.08 -0.18
CA GLU A 25 6.81 7.02 0.83
C GLU A 25 5.95 6.96 2.10
N LYS A 26 4.62 6.93 1.97
CA LYS A 26 3.69 6.82 3.12
C LYS A 26 3.81 5.48 3.85
N ALA A 27 3.87 4.37 3.11
CA ALA A 27 3.94 3.02 3.69
C ALA A 27 5.35 2.62 4.17
N GLY A 28 6.37 3.39 3.79
CA GLY A 28 7.78 3.02 3.99
C GLY A 28 8.18 1.79 3.17
N MET A 29 7.73 1.73 1.90
CA MET A 29 7.95 0.62 0.98
C MET A 29 8.48 1.11 -0.38
N SER A 30 9.17 0.23 -1.10
CA SER A 30 9.66 0.59 -2.44
C SER A 30 8.53 0.55 -3.47
N LYS A 31 8.59 1.45 -4.46
CA LYS A 31 7.71 1.45 -5.64
C LYS A 31 7.67 0.08 -6.33
N HIS A 32 8.83 -0.58 -6.43
CA HIS A 32 8.93 -1.91 -7.04
C HIS A 32 8.11 -2.95 -6.26
N TYR A 33 8.23 -2.95 -4.93
CA TYR A 33 7.49 -3.86 -4.07
C TYR A 33 5.98 -3.66 -4.20
N LEU A 34 5.50 -2.41 -4.16
CA LEU A 34 4.08 -2.10 -4.36
C LEU A 34 3.58 -2.50 -5.75
N SER A 35 4.40 -2.35 -6.79
CA SER A 35 4.07 -2.83 -8.13
C SER A 35 3.92 -4.35 -8.19
N CYS A 36 4.78 -5.10 -7.49
CA CYS A 36 4.66 -6.56 -7.40
C CYS A 36 3.43 -6.99 -6.60
N LEU A 37 3.12 -6.25 -5.52
CA LEU A 37 1.92 -6.44 -4.70
C LEU A 37 0.64 -6.27 -5.52
N GLU A 38 0.51 -5.16 -6.26
CA GLU A 38 -0.68 -4.88 -7.08
C GLU A 38 -0.88 -5.86 -8.25
N ARG A 39 0.17 -6.59 -8.62
CA ARG A 39 0.15 -7.60 -9.68
C ARG A 39 0.07 -9.03 -9.16
N ASP A 40 -0.12 -9.20 -7.85
CA ASP A 40 -0.17 -10.51 -7.17
C ASP A 40 1.06 -11.39 -7.45
N ILE A 41 2.23 -10.78 -7.71
CA ILE A 41 3.48 -11.51 -8.03
C ILE A 41 4.04 -12.19 -6.78
N HIS A 42 3.86 -11.56 -5.62
CA HIS A 42 4.26 -12.11 -4.34
C HIS A 42 3.10 -11.98 -3.37
N MET A 43 2.87 -13.04 -2.59
CA MET A 43 1.93 -13.01 -1.49
C MET A 43 2.60 -12.29 -0.31
N PRO A 44 2.20 -11.06 0.02
CA PRO A 44 2.77 -10.32 1.14
C PRO A 44 2.38 -10.98 2.48
N LYS A 45 3.13 -10.68 3.54
CA LYS A 45 2.69 -10.98 4.91
C LYS A 45 1.52 -10.07 5.28
N ILE A 46 0.67 -10.52 6.21
CA ILE A 46 -0.50 -9.74 6.65
C ILE A 46 -0.14 -8.33 7.14
N ASN A 47 0.95 -8.19 7.90
CA ASN A 47 1.44 -6.89 8.39
C ASN A 47 1.80 -5.92 7.25
N THR A 48 2.25 -6.43 6.11
CA THR A 48 2.54 -5.61 4.93
C THR A 48 1.26 -5.07 4.34
N VAL A 49 0.25 -5.93 4.19
CA VAL A 49 -1.06 -5.54 3.65
C VAL A 49 -1.69 -4.46 4.54
N GLU A 50 -1.67 -4.67 5.86
CA GLU A 50 -2.15 -3.67 6.83
C GLU A 50 -1.42 -2.34 6.70
N ARG A 51 -0.09 -2.33 6.54
CA ARG A 51 0.65 -1.07 6.35
C ARG A 51 0.25 -0.33 5.07
N VAL A 52 0.03 -1.05 3.98
CA VAL A 52 -0.39 -0.44 2.70
C VAL A 52 -1.82 0.09 2.79
N ILE A 53 -2.73 -0.68 3.39
CA ILE A 53 -4.12 -0.23 3.61
C ILE A 53 -4.14 0.97 4.54
N ASN A 54 -3.41 0.93 5.65
CA ASN A 54 -3.33 2.05 6.58
C ASN A 54 -2.74 3.30 5.90
N ALA A 55 -1.72 3.16 5.05
CA ALA A 55 -1.17 4.28 4.28
C ALA A 55 -2.14 4.84 3.23
N LEU A 56 -3.02 4.00 2.69
CA LEU A 56 -4.08 4.40 1.76
C LEU A 56 -5.24 5.07 2.48
N GLU A 57 -5.75 4.49 3.57
CA GLU A 57 -6.96 4.95 4.26
C GLU A 57 -6.69 6.10 5.23
N HIS A 58 -5.57 6.05 5.94
CA HIS A 58 -5.12 7.11 6.82
C HIS A 58 -3.89 7.78 6.22
N ASP A 59 -3.90 9.11 6.11
CA ASP A 59 -2.64 9.84 6.01
C ASP A 59 -1.86 9.53 7.29
N LEU A 60 -0.88 8.64 7.19
CA LEU A 60 0.06 8.32 8.26
C LEU A 60 0.79 9.61 8.62
N LYS A 61 0.19 10.42 9.49
CA LYS A 61 0.91 11.37 10.33
C LYS A 61 1.72 10.51 11.26
N ILE A 62 2.93 10.15 10.84
CA ILE A 62 3.94 9.59 11.74
C ILE A 62 4.34 10.74 12.67
N GLU A 63 3.47 11.09 13.62
CA GLU A 63 3.90 11.73 14.85
C GLU A 63 4.75 10.68 15.54
N LYS A 64 6.07 10.84 15.40
CA LYS A 64 7.05 10.15 16.23
C LYS A 64 6.68 10.42 17.67
N ARG A 65 5.94 9.52 18.32
CA ARG A 65 5.94 9.44 19.77
C ARG A 65 7.33 8.99 20.16
N LYS A 66 8.17 9.97 20.49
CA LYS A 66 9.35 9.77 21.32
C LYS A 66 8.85 9.10 22.60
N SER A 67 9.39 7.93 22.90
CA SER A 67 9.43 7.38 24.25
C SER A 67 10.89 7.20 24.64
#